data_AF-A0A1Y2MT01-F1
#
_entry.id   AF-A0A1Y2MT01-F1
#
_cell.length_a   1.000
_cell.length_b   1.000
_cell.length_c   1.000
_cell.angle_alpha   90.00
_cell.angle_beta   90.00
_cell.angle_gamma   90.00
#
_symmetry.space_group_name_H-M   'P 1'
#
loop_
_entity.id
_entity.type
_entity.pdbx_description
1 polymer ?
#
loop_
_entity_poly.entity_id
_entity_poly.type
_entity_poly.pdbx_seq_one_letter_code
_entity_poly.pdbx_strand_id
1 'polypeptide(L)'
;MSRVHTVSAQLDEPAASIGAKARGLAELHRLGLPVPAAVVVTTEVCRGVLGTGRLPDGLVEEVTSALGSLPQQVSVRSGAADSMPGMMRTVLDVAVHPGGPNAPLADALREVFTSWDSPRARTYRTLHDIPHDRGTAAIVQVMVDGARDDHSGSGVAFSRDPNTGAPAPFGDVLFGHRGDDVVSGRVRTRPLGELAGREPAVWAALTTALDRAERRLRRPCYVEFTYESGRLWFLQLRPAQVTGLAALRIAVDLADDGLIDRPEAVRRTTERDLDRARTPTLAPTGADVVAGQGIGACPGVVSGRVATSADAAVRYAAGGPVVLVRPETSPHDMHGLAAAVGILTTRGGPACHAAVVARALGRPAVVGAADLDVDPVAGTVTTRTGTLAEGTVITIDGTTGQVVLGHAGAVVDDAGPHRDRLLDWADEISGDHTPRPGPDRLHDAHTALRTEENR
;
A
#
# COMPACT_ATOMS: atom_id res chain seq x y z
N MET A 1 31.80 -4.21 3.73
CA MET A 1 30.84 -4.85 2.80
C MET A 1 30.73 -3.98 1.55
N SER A 2 30.30 -4.52 0.41
CA SER A 2 29.99 -3.67 -0.76
C SER A 2 28.86 -2.70 -0.39
N ARG A 3 28.94 -1.46 -0.88
CA ARG A 3 27.96 -0.41 -0.61
C ARG A 3 26.97 -0.20 -1.77
N VAL A 4 27.28 -0.76 -2.94
CA VAL A 4 26.44 -0.77 -4.14
C VAL A 4 26.29 -2.20 -4.64
N HIS A 5 25.07 -2.58 -5.01
CA HIS A 5 24.76 -3.90 -5.57
C HIS A 5 23.87 -3.76 -6.80
N THR A 6 24.18 -4.50 -7.87
CA THR A 6 23.27 -4.63 -9.01
C THR A 6 22.08 -5.50 -8.61
N VAL A 7 20.87 -5.02 -8.90
CA VAL A 7 19.66 -5.76 -8.62
C VAL A 7 19.51 -6.87 -9.66
N SER A 8 19.49 -8.12 -9.20
CA SER A 8 19.47 -9.32 -10.03
C SER A 8 18.87 -10.49 -9.26
N ALA A 9 18.73 -11.65 -9.92
CA ALA A 9 18.24 -12.87 -9.27
C ALA A 9 19.20 -13.39 -8.18
N GLN A 10 20.47 -12.98 -8.23
CA GLN A 10 21.54 -13.38 -7.31
C GLN A 10 21.69 -12.42 -6.11
N LEU A 11 20.90 -11.35 -6.04
CA LEU A 11 20.95 -10.39 -4.93
C LEU A 11 20.31 -10.98 -3.67
N ASP A 12 21.13 -11.55 -2.78
CA ASP A 12 20.71 -12.30 -1.60
C ASP A 12 20.88 -11.54 -0.27
N GLU A 13 21.36 -10.31 -0.31
CA GLU A 13 21.55 -9.44 0.84
C GLU A 13 20.23 -9.24 1.61
N PRO A 14 20.26 -9.15 2.95
CA PRO A 14 19.06 -9.02 3.76
C PRO A 14 18.37 -7.68 3.52
N ALA A 15 17.05 -7.63 3.71
CA ALA A 15 16.26 -6.39 3.63
C ALA A 15 16.76 -5.28 4.57
N ALA A 16 17.39 -5.65 5.70
CA ALA A 16 18.06 -4.71 6.59
C ALA A 16 19.20 -3.93 5.93
N SER A 17 19.87 -4.51 4.92
CA SER A 17 20.98 -3.89 4.18
C SER A 17 20.52 -3.16 2.93
N ILE A 18 19.66 -3.79 2.12
CA ILE A 18 19.28 -3.29 0.78
C ILE A 18 17.83 -2.79 0.68
N GLY A 19 17.07 -2.88 1.77
CA GLY A 19 15.65 -2.52 1.79
C GLY A 19 14.73 -3.58 1.20
N ALA A 20 13.45 -3.51 1.58
CA ALA A 20 12.42 -4.43 1.10
C ALA A 20 12.12 -4.28 -0.40
N LYS A 21 12.23 -3.06 -0.95
CA LYS A 21 11.96 -2.82 -2.37
C LYS A 21 12.99 -3.48 -3.29
N ALA A 22 14.28 -3.43 -2.94
CA ALA A 22 15.33 -4.08 -3.72
C ALA A 22 15.19 -5.61 -3.68
N ARG A 23 14.81 -6.17 -2.52
CA ARG A 23 14.43 -7.58 -2.38
C ARG A 23 13.27 -7.95 -3.31
N GLY A 24 12.23 -7.10 -3.36
CA GLY A 24 11.10 -7.29 -4.26
C GLY A 24 11.51 -7.33 -5.74
N LEU A 25 12.39 -6.42 -6.16
CA LEU A 25 12.94 -6.42 -7.51
C LEU A 25 13.80 -7.67 -7.80
N ALA A 26 14.60 -8.12 -6.84
CA ALA A 26 15.35 -9.37 -6.97
C ALA A 26 14.41 -10.59 -7.12
N GLU A 27 13.29 -10.64 -6.39
CA GLU A 27 12.28 -11.70 -6.58
C GLU A 27 11.63 -11.64 -7.97
N LEU A 28 11.36 -10.45 -8.50
CA LEU A 28 10.87 -10.31 -9.89
C LEU A 28 11.88 -10.88 -10.89
N HIS A 29 13.17 -10.64 -10.71
CA HIS A 29 14.22 -11.28 -11.53
C HIS A 29 14.25 -12.80 -11.37
N ARG A 30 14.11 -13.34 -10.15
CA ARG A 30 14.03 -14.79 -9.90
C ARG A 30 12.82 -15.43 -10.58
N LEU A 31 11.74 -14.67 -10.72
CA LEU A 31 10.53 -15.07 -11.44
C LEU A 31 10.65 -14.95 -12.98
N GLY A 32 11.78 -14.44 -13.49
CA GLY A 32 11.98 -14.18 -14.91
C GLY A 32 11.10 -13.05 -15.45
N LEU A 33 10.62 -12.16 -14.58
CA LEU A 33 9.77 -11.04 -14.97
C LEU A 33 10.61 -9.85 -15.47
N PRO A 34 10.12 -9.07 -16.44
CA PRO A 34 10.85 -7.94 -16.99
C PRO A 34 10.96 -6.81 -15.97
N VAL A 35 12.18 -6.52 -15.53
CA VAL A 35 12.51 -5.44 -14.59
C VAL A 35 13.51 -4.50 -15.25
N PRO A 36 13.28 -3.18 -15.25
CA PRO A 36 14.27 -2.22 -15.72
C PRO A 36 15.55 -2.30 -14.88
N ALA A 37 16.71 -2.15 -15.53
CA ALA A 37 18.00 -2.25 -14.86
C ALA A 37 18.04 -1.35 -13.60
N ALA A 38 18.54 -1.89 -12.50
CA ALA A 38 18.55 -1.19 -11.23
C ALA A 38 19.78 -1.56 -10.40
N VAL A 39 20.21 -0.61 -9.57
CA VAL A 39 21.23 -0.78 -8.56
C VAL A 39 20.71 -0.30 -7.22
N VAL A 40 21.18 -0.89 -6.13
CA VAL A 40 20.82 -0.50 -4.77
C VAL A 40 22.05 -0.05 -4.00
N VAL A 41 21.94 1.12 -3.39
CA VAL A 41 22.89 1.67 -2.42
C VAL A 41 22.40 1.32 -1.02
N THR A 42 23.26 0.72 -0.21
CA THR A 42 22.87 0.10 1.07
C THR A 42 22.45 1.11 2.15
N THR A 43 21.73 0.62 3.17
CA THR A 43 21.33 1.40 4.35
C THR A 43 22.53 1.93 5.15
N GLU A 44 23.69 1.29 5.04
CA GLU A 44 24.94 1.74 5.68
C GLU A 44 25.39 3.10 5.15
N VAL A 45 25.28 3.32 3.84
CA VAL A 45 25.58 4.61 3.23
C VAL A 45 24.66 5.69 3.79
N CYS A 46 23.36 5.41 3.90
CA CYS A 46 22.41 6.35 4.49
C CYS A 46 22.81 6.74 5.92
N ARG A 47 23.19 5.77 6.76
CA ARG A 47 23.64 6.05 8.14
C ARG A 47 24.88 6.94 8.16
N GLY A 48 25.86 6.66 7.29
CA GLY A 48 27.06 7.49 7.14
C GLY A 48 26.73 8.92 6.69
N VAL A 49 25.82 9.07 5.72
CA VAL A 49 25.37 10.38 5.21
C VAL A 49 24.63 11.17 6.27
N LEU A 50 23.75 10.55 7.06
CA LEU A 50 23.04 11.22 8.14
C LEU A 50 23.99 11.68 9.27
N GLY A 51 25.07 10.95 9.52
CA GLY A 51 26.07 11.33 10.52
C GLY A 51 27.05 12.42 10.06
N THR A 52 27.35 12.49 8.76
CA THR A 52 28.42 13.37 8.22
C THR A 52 27.92 14.50 7.32
N GLY A 53 26.68 14.42 6.85
CA GLY A 53 26.11 15.31 5.83
C GLY A 53 26.70 15.13 4.43
N ARG A 54 27.55 14.12 4.19
CA ARG A 54 28.29 13.94 2.94
C ARG A 54 28.09 12.54 2.38
N LEU A 55 28.00 12.45 1.04
CA LEU A 55 28.10 11.17 0.36
C LEU A 55 29.54 10.65 0.45
N PRO A 56 29.76 9.34 0.63
CA PRO A 56 31.08 8.74 0.53
C PRO A 56 31.75 9.03 -0.82
N ASP A 57 33.06 9.28 -0.79
CA ASP A 57 33.87 9.49 -2.01
C ASP A 57 33.77 8.25 -2.93
N GLY A 58 33.65 8.47 -4.24
CA GLY A 58 33.57 7.41 -5.25
C GLY A 58 32.19 6.76 -5.39
N LEU A 59 31.20 7.10 -4.55
CA LEU A 59 29.89 6.43 -4.57
C LEU A 59 29.15 6.63 -5.91
N VAL A 60 29.22 7.83 -6.47
CA VAL A 60 28.51 8.16 -7.71
C VAL A 60 29.12 7.38 -8.89
N GLU A 61 30.44 7.25 -8.91
CA GLU A 61 31.18 6.46 -9.90
C GLU A 61 30.83 4.98 -9.79
N GLU A 62 30.72 4.43 -8.57
CA GLU A 62 30.28 3.05 -8.35
C GLU A 62 28.84 2.81 -8.85
N VAL A 63 27.91 3.70 -8.53
CA VAL A 63 26.51 3.61 -8.97
C VAL A 63 26.41 3.67 -10.48
N THR A 64 27.09 4.64 -11.12
CA THR A 64 27.04 4.80 -12.58
C THR A 64 27.71 3.65 -13.31
N SER A 65 28.83 3.14 -12.81
CA SER A 65 29.49 1.93 -13.34
C SER A 65 28.57 0.71 -13.28
N ALA A 66 27.85 0.53 -12.17
CA ALA A 66 26.94 -0.61 -11.98
C ALA A 66 25.66 -0.53 -12.83
N LEU A 67 25.24 0.67 -13.25
CA LEU A 67 24.09 0.87 -14.16
C LEU A 67 24.42 0.56 -15.63
N GLY A 68 25.70 0.66 -16.01
CA GLY A 68 26.18 0.39 -17.36
C GLY A 68 26.78 1.63 -18.06
N SER A 69 27.15 1.46 -19.33
CA SER A 69 27.99 2.41 -20.07
C SER A 69 27.26 3.48 -20.89
N LEU A 70 25.93 3.39 -21.01
CA LEU A 70 25.15 4.32 -21.82
C LEU A 70 24.49 5.40 -20.94
N PRO A 71 24.37 6.65 -21.43
CA PRO A 71 23.56 7.67 -20.77
C PRO A 71 22.11 7.22 -20.61
N GLN A 72 21.53 7.45 -19.43
CA GLN A 72 20.19 6.98 -19.06
C GLN A 72 19.48 8.02 -18.20
N GLN A 73 18.14 8.01 -18.25
CA GLN A 73 17.32 8.63 -17.21
C GLN A 73 16.99 7.57 -16.17
N VAL A 74 17.16 7.92 -14.89
CA VAL A 74 16.89 7.04 -13.76
C VAL A 74 15.93 7.66 -12.76
N SER A 75 15.24 6.81 -12.03
CA SER A 75 14.58 7.17 -10.77
C SER A 75 15.48 6.81 -9.60
N VAL A 76 15.48 7.65 -8.56
CA VAL A 76 16.13 7.36 -7.27
C VAL A 76 15.04 7.23 -6.22
N ARG A 77 14.83 6.01 -5.73
CA ARG A 77 13.71 5.62 -4.87
C ARG A 77 14.22 5.13 -3.53
N SER A 78 13.71 5.68 -2.44
CA SER A 78 13.98 5.14 -1.11
C SER A 78 13.43 3.72 -0.95
N GLY A 79 14.13 2.86 -0.21
CA GLY A 79 13.69 1.53 0.19
C GLY A 79 14.21 1.17 1.57
N ALA A 80 13.42 1.40 2.62
CA ALA A 80 13.75 0.93 3.96
C ALA A 80 13.48 -0.58 4.09
N ALA A 81 14.01 -1.19 5.15
CA ALA A 81 13.73 -2.59 5.49
C ALA A 81 12.23 -2.77 5.82
N ASP A 82 11.69 -1.86 6.62
CA ASP A 82 10.26 -1.78 6.94
C ASP A 82 9.53 -0.92 5.91
N SER A 83 8.30 -1.30 5.57
CA SER A 83 7.50 -0.54 4.63
C SER A 83 7.05 0.78 5.25
N MET A 84 7.41 1.90 4.62
CA MET A 84 6.95 3.25 4.99
C MET A 84 6.26 3.91 3.78
N PRO A 85 5.04 3.48 3.40
CA PRO A 85 4.37 3.96 2.19
C PRO A 85 4.15 5.48 2.22
N GLY A 86 4.50 6.16 1.13
CA GLY A 86 4.35 7.62 1.01
C GLY A 86 5.35 8.46 1.82
N MET A 87 5.97 7.94 2.87
CA MET A 87 6.72 8.78 3.83
C MET A 87 8.05 9.31 3.28
N MET A 88 8.63 8.58 2.34
CA MET A 88 10.01 8.75 1.89
C MET A 88 10.09 9.33 0.49
N ARG A 89 11.23 9.93 0.14
CA ARG A 89 11.38 10.62 -1.14
C ARG A 89 11.62 9.66 -2.31
N THR A 90 11.08 10.05 -3.47
CA THR A 90 11.42 9.53 -4.79
C THR A 90 11.74 10.73 -5.68
N VAL A 91 12.82 10.62 -6.44
CA VAL A 91 13.24 11.61 -7.45
C VAL A 91 13.20 10.91 -8.81
N LEU A 92 12.53 11.51 -9.79
CA LEU A 92 12.38 10.98 -11.15
C LEU A 92 13.25 11.78 -12.13
N ASP A 93 13.43 11.25 -13.35
CA ASP A 93 14.10 11.92 -14.48
C ASP A 93 15.53 12.41 -14.19
N VAL A 94 16.25 11.68 -13.33
CA VAL A 94 17.64 11.99 -13.01
C VAL A 94 18.52 11.57 -14.18
N ALA A 95 19.15 12.54 -14.85
CA ALA A 95 20.09 12.28 -15.92
C ALA A 95 21.39 11.66 -15.36
N VAL A 96 21.82 10.55 -15.95
CA VAL A 96 23.07 9.85 -15.63
C VAL A 96 23.94 9.75 -16.88
N HIS A 97 25.19 10.19 -16.76
CA HIS A 97 26.21 10.18 -17.79
C HIS A 97 27.44 9.39 -17.31
N PRO A 98 27.58 8.11 -17.70
CA PRO A 98 28.74 7.31 -17.33
C PRO A 98 30.06 7.99 -17.75
N GLY A 99 31.03 8.06 -16.84
CA GLY A 99 32.33 8.72 -17.07
C GLY A 99 32.31 10.26 -17.09
N GLY A 100 31.15 10.88 -16.85
CA GLY A 100 30.97 12.33 -16.75
C GLY A 100 30.55 12.81 -15.35
N PRO A 101 30.38 14.13 -15.14
CA PRO A 101 29.89 14.66 -13.88
C PRO A 101 28.42 14.30 -13.67
N ASN A 102 28.11 13.66 -12.54
CA ASN A 102 26.76 13.20 -12.19
C ASN A 102 26.23 13.90 -10.92
N ALA A 103 26.35 15.23 -10.88
CA ALA A 103 25.84 16.04 -9.77
C ALA A 103 24.34 15.82 -9.48
N PRO A 104 23.44 15.72 -10.50
CA PRO A 104 22.02 15.43 -10.24
C PRO A 104 21.78 14.11 -9.51
N LEU A 105 22.55 13.05 -9.82
CA LEU A 105 22.47 11.76 -9.14
C LEU A 105 22.94 11.89 -7.68
N ALA A 106 24.02 12.63 -7.45
CA ALA A 106 24.50 12.90 -6.10
C ALA A 106 23.44 13.63 -5.26
N ASP A 107 22.79 14.65 -5.82
CA ASP A 107 21.75 15.40 -5.13
C ASP A 107 20.51 14.55 -4.85
N ALA A 108 20.07 13.74 -5.82
CA ALA A 108 18.96 12.81 -5.63
C ALA A 108 19.23 11.76 -4.54
N LEU A 109 20.45 11.21 -4.47
CA LEU A 109 20.87 10.30 -3.40
C LEU A 109 20.83 11.00 -2.02
N ARG A 110 21.36 12.22 -1.93
CA ARG A 110 21.30 13.02 -0.68
C ARG A 110 19.86 13.28 -0.25
N GLU A 111 18.99 13.65 -1.18
CA GLU A 111 17.59 13.93 -0.90
C GLU A 111 16.86 12.68 -0.39
N VAL A 112 17.12 11.52 -1.00
CA VAL A 112 16.57 10.24 -0.56
C VAL A 112 17.07 9.87 0.85
N PHE A 113 18.37 9.97 1.11
CA PHE A 113 18.91 9.64 2.43
C PHE A 113 18.45 10.59 3.53
N THR A 114 18.46 11.90 3.28
CA THR A 114 18.00 12.89 4.27
C THR A 114 16.49 12.81 4.51
N SER A 115 15.70 12.32 3.55
CA SER A 115 14.26 12.09 3.75
C SER A 115 13.94 11.12 4.89
N TRP A 116 14.89 10.24 5.27
CA TRP A 116 14.75 9.36 6.44
C TRP A 116 14.57 10.15 7.74
N ASP A 117 15.24 11.30 7.91
CA ASP A 117 15.13 12.09 9.14
C ASP A 117 14.08 13.22 9.05
N SER A 118 13.26 13.23 7.99
CA SER A 118 12.17 14.19 7.87
C SER A 118 11.17 14.06 9.03
N PRO A 119 10.54 15.15 9.50
CA PRO A 119 9.58 15.11 10.60
C PRO A 119 8.48 14.06 10.41
N ARG A 120 7.92 13.98 9.20
CA ARG A 120 6.89 12.99 8.84
C ARG A 120 7.38 11.54 8.96
N ALA A 121 8.60 11.26 8.51
CA ALA A 121 9.18 9.92 8.59
C ALA A 121 9.47 9.53 10.04
N ARG A 122 9.95 10.48 10.86
CA ARG A 122 10.14 10.27 12.31
C ARG A 122 8.81 9.97 13.00
N THR A 123 7.77 10.77 12.76
CA THR A 123 6.43 10.54 13.33
C THR A 123 5.89 9.17 12.96
N TYR A 124 5.96 8.79 11.67
CA TYR A 124 5.53 7.46 11.23
C TYR A 124 6.31 6.35 11.95
N ARG A 125 7.64 6.47 12.04
CA ARG A 125 8.45 5.47 12.74
C ARG A 125 8.09 5.33 14.22
N THR A 126 7.86 6.44 14.92
CA THR A 126 7.41 6.40 16.32
C THR A 126 6.04 5.75 16.47
N LEU A 127 5.10 6.01 15.55
CA LEU A 127 3.76 5.40 15.59
C LEU A 127 3.75 3.89 15.28
N HIS A 128 4.79 3.40 14.60
CA HIS A 128 4.90 2.02 14.12
C HIS A 128 6.08 1.25 14.73
N ASP A 129 6.68 1.77 15.81
CA ASP A 129 7.82 1.17 16.52
C ASP A 129 9.01 0.78 15.61
N ILE A 130 9.27 1.59 14.57
CA ILE A 130 10.39 1.38 13.65
C ILE A 130 11.64 2.07 14.21
N PRO A 131 12.75 1.36 14.47
CA PRO A 131 13.95 1.96 15.01
C PRO A 131 14.53 3.06 14.11
N HIS A 132 14.88 4.20 14.70
CA HIS A 132 15.33 5.40 13.98
C HIS A 132 16.73 5.26 13.38
N ASP A 133 17.54 4.32 13.88
CA ASP A 133 18.92 4.07 13.50
C ASP A 133 19.08 3.16 12.27
N ARG A 134 18.00 2.55 11.76
CA ARG A 134 18.07 1.62 10.62
C ARG A 134 18.53 2.28 9.31
N GLY A 135 18.11 3.51 9.03
CA GLY A 135 18.34 4.18 7.76
C GLY A 135 17.51 3.60 6.60
N THR A 136 17.75 4.09 5.38
CA THR A 136 17.05 3.63 4.16
C THR A 136 18.04 3.29 3.05
N ALA A 137 17.74 2.29 2.22
CA ALA A 137 18.50 2.07 0.99
C ALA A 137 18.02 3.04 -0.10
N ALA A 138 18.84 3.28 -1.12
CA ALA A 138 18.46 4.03 -2.31
C ALA A 138 18.56 3.12 -3.54
N ILE A 139 17.44 2.96 -4.24
CA ILE A 139 17.36 2.19 -5.48
C ILE A 139 17.44 3.17 -6.63
N VAL A 140 18.45 3.02 -7.48
CA VAL A 140 18.62 3.78 -8.72
C VAL A 140 18.21 2.86 -9.86
N GLN A 141 17.10 3.18 -10.52
CA GLN A 141 16.46 2.31 -11.51
C GLN A 141 16.19 3.06 -12.81
N VAL A 142 16.52 2.44 -13.94
CA VAL A 142 16.28 2.99 -15.27
C VAL A 142 14.79 3.29 -15.49
N MET A 143 14.52 4.46 -16.06
CA MET A 143 13.16 4.92 -16.37
C MET A 143 12.56 4.12 -17.52
N VAL A 144 11.25 3.88 -17.43
CA VAL A 144 10.40 3.38 -18.51
C VAL A 144 9.27 4.39 -18.68
N ASP A 145 8.99 4.81 -19.91
CA ASP A 145 8.06 5.91 -20.14
C ASP A 145 6.63 5.42 -20.42
N GLY A 146 5.78 5.49 -19.39
CA GLY A 146 4.35 5.22 -19.48
C GLY A 146 3.56 6.25 -20.29
N ALA A 147 4.19 7.37 -20.69
CA ALA A 147 3.57 8.44 -21.48
C ALA A 147 4.12 8.54 -22.91
N ARG A 148 4.87 7.54 -23.38
CA ARG A 148 5.57 7.58 -24.68
C ARG A 148 4.64 7.65 -25.89
N ASP A 149 3.61 6.80 -25.92
CA ASP A 149 2.64 6.69 -27.02
C ASP A 149 1.29 6.13 -26.51
N ASP A 150 0.34 5.93 -27.43
CA ASP A 150 -1.01 5.45 -27.11
C ASP A 150 -1.04 4.00 -26.57
N HIS A 151 0.06 3.26 -26.74
CA HIS A 151 0.33 1.92 -26.23
C HIS A 151 1.25 1.92 -25.01
N SER A 152 1.29 3.03 -24.29
CA SER A 152 1.99 3.15 -23.01
C SER A 152 1.04 3.46 -21.86
N GLY A 153 1.46 3.11 -20.65
CA GLY A 153 0.75 3.45 -19.43
C GLY A 153 1.41 2.90 -18.19
N SER A 154 0.90 3.31 -17.03
CA SER A 154 1.40 2.88 -15.73
C SER A 154 0.24 2.46 -14.83
N GLY A 155 0.51 1.57 -13.91
CA GLY A 155 -0.50 1.07 -13.00
C GLY A 155 0.05 0.37 -11.79
N VAL A 156 -0.88 -0.01 -10.93
CA VAL A 156 -0.64 -0.74 -9.70
C VAL A 156 -1.64 -1.87 -9.63
N ALA A 157 -1.17 -3.06 -9.29
CA ALA A 157 -2.00 -4.25 -9.29
C ALA A 157 -1.75 -5.07 -8.03
N PHE A 158 -2.83 -5.59 -7.49
CA PHE A 158 -2.86 -6.61 -6.48
C PHE A 158 -3.26 -7.93 -7.16
N SER A 159 -2.66 -9.05 -6.75
CA SER A 159 -3.04 -10.36 -7.29
C SER A 159 -4.44 -10.79 -6.87
N ARG A 160 -4.93 -10.25 -5.75
CA ARG A 160 -6.29 -10.42 -5.21
C ARG A 160 -6.84 -9.08 -4.77
N ASP A 161 -8.16 -8.99 -4.62
CA ASP A 161 -8.79 -7.83 -3.97
C ASP A 161 -8.29 -7.71 -2.51
N PRO A 162 -7.61 -6.62 -2.14
CA PRO A 162 -7.06 -6.45 -0.80
C PRO A 162 -8.13 -6.21 0.28
N ASN A 163 -9.37 -5.89 -0.11
CA ASN A 163 -10.48 -5.61 0.79
C ASN A 163 -11.34 -6.85 1.04
N THR A 164 -11.60 -7.64 0.00
CA THR A 164 -12.51 -8.80 0.07
C THR A 164 -11.79 -10.15 0.04
N GLY A 165 -10.53 -10.18 -0.41
CA GLY A 165 -9.76 -11.41 -0.63
C GLY A 165 -10.14 -12.17 -1.90
N ALA A 166 -11.04 -11.64 -2.73
CA ALA A 166 -11.47 -12.30 -3.96
C ALA A 166 -10.27 -12.61 -4.89
N PRO A 167 -10.23 -13.81 -5.52
CA PRO A 167 -9.13 -14.25 -6.37
C PRO A 167 -9.19 -13.61 -7.77
N ALA A 168 -9.26 -12.28 -7.82
CA ALA A 168 -9.26 -11.51 -9.04
C ALA A 168 -8.24 -10.36 -8.94
N PRO A 169 -7.44 -10.11 -10.00
CA PRO A 169 -6.55 -8.96 -10.03
C PRO A 169 -7.32 -7.65 -9.81
N PHE A 170 -6.80 -6.83 -8.92
CA PHE A 170 -7.44 -5.59 -8.49
C PHE A 170 -6.45 -4.43 -8.52
N GLY A 171 -6.89 -3.20 -8.79
CA GLY A 171 -6.01 -2.03 -8.75
C GLY A 171 -6.42 -0.94 -9.73
N ASP A 172 -5.43 -0.14 -10.10
CA ASP A 172 -5.59 1.09 -10.89
C ASP A 172 -4.65 1.11 -12.09
N VAL A 173 -5.10 1.70 -13.20
CA VAL A 173 -4.29 1.97 -14.39
C VAL A 173 -4.55 3.38 -14.92
N LEU A 174 -3.50 3.99 -15.47
CA LEU A 174 -3.56 5.21 -16.28
C LEU A 174 -2.86 4.95 -17.62
N PHE A 175 -3.55 5.29 -18.71
CA PHE A 175 -3.05 5.13 -20.08
C PHE A 175 -2.38 6.44 -20.53
N GLY A 176 -1.16 6.36 -21.08
CA GLY A 176 -0.41 7.55 -21.53
C GLY A 176 0.09 8.43 -20.37
N HIS A 177 0.27 7.86 -19.18
CA HIS A 177 0.72 8.57 -17.98
C HIS A 177 1.85 7.82 -17.29
N ARG A 178 2.57 8.53 -16.42
CA ARG A 178 3.65 7.98 -15.60
C ARG A 178 3.12 7.47 -14.26
N GLY A 179 3.92 6.65 -13.59
CA GLY A 179 3.51 5.97 -12.35
C GLY A 179 3.23 6.90 -11.17
N ASP A 180 3.84 8.08 -11.11
CA ASP A 180 3.59 9.07 -10.06
C ASP A 180 2.17 9.66 -10.15
N ASP A 181 1.63 9.82 -11.36
CA ASP A 181 0.24 10.24 -11.55
C ASP A 181 -0.75 9.24 -10.92
N VAL A 182 -0.46 7.94 -11.00
CA VAL A 182 -1.31 6.87 -10.44
C VAL A 182 -1.42 6.98 -8.92
N VAL A 183 -0.28 7.19 -8.24
CA VAL A 183 -0.20 7.17 -6.78
C VAL A 183 -0.57 8.52 -6.15
N SER A 184 -0.30 9.62 -6.86
CA SER A 184 -0.54 10.98 -6.36
C SER A 184 -2.00 11.30 -6.10
N GLY A 185 -2.93 10.59 -6.75
CA GLY A 185 -4.36 10.87 -6.70
C GLY A 185 -4.79 12.17 -7.38
N ARG A 186 -3.87 12.86 -8.07
CA ARG A 186 -4.16 14.11 -8.82
C ARG A 186 -4.95 13.84 -10.09
N VAL A 187 -4.65 12.72 -10.74
CA VAL A 187 -5.32 12.23 -11.93
C VAL A 187 -6.29 11.12 -11.52
N ARG A 188 -7.49 11.15 -12.10
CA ARG A 188 -8.48 10.09 -11.87
C ARG A 188 -8.00 8.81 -12.56
N THR A 189 -7.72 7.79 -11.76
CA THR A 189 -7.35 6.46 -12.24
C THR A 189 -8.55 5.71 -12.81
N ARG A 190 -8.26 4.65 -13.58
CA ARG A 190 -9.26 3.70 -14.07
C ARG A 190 -9.07 2.33 -13.41
N PRO A 191 -10.15 1.54 -13.23
CA PRO A 191 -10.03 0.17 -12.76
C PRO A 191 -9.07 -0.64 -13.62
N LEU A 192 -8.20 -1.42 -12.96
CA LEU A 192 -7.19 -2.24 -13.64
C LEU A 192 -7.77 -3.14 -14.75
N GLY A 193 -8.99 -3.64 -14.55
CA GLY A 193 -9.68 -4.50 -15.52
C GLY A 193 -9.94 -3.85 -16.89
N GLU A 194 -9.96 -2.52 -17.00
CA GLU A 194 -10.05 -1.84 -18.31
C GLU A 194 -8.86 -2.16 -19.22
N LEU A 195 -7.71 -2.54 -18.64
CA LEU A 195 -6.54 -2.97 -19.39
C LEU A 195 -6.82 -4.20 -20.26
N ALA A 196 -7.73 -5.09 -19.85
CA ALA A 196 -8.08 -6.29 -20.60
C ALA A 196 -8.69 -5.98 -21.98
N GLY A 197 -9.47 -4.89 -22.07
CA GLY A 197 -10.06 -4.44 -23.32
C GLY A 197 -9.11 -3.59 -24.16
N ARG A 198 -8.30 -2.75 -23.52
CA ARG A 198 -7.44 -1.78 -24.22
C ARG A 198 -6.08 -2.36 -24.65
N GLU A 199 -5.44 -3.16 -23.80
CA GLU A 199 -4.14 -3.78 -24.08
C GLU A 199 -4.14 -5.27 -23.68
N PRO A 200 -4.82 -6.15 -24.44
CA PRO A 200 -5.05 -7.55 -24.05
C PRO A 200 -3.76 -8.35 -23.80
N ALA A 201 -2.71 -8.08 -24.58
CA ALA A 201 -1.41 -8.73 -24.41
C ALA A 201 -0.72 -8.33 -23.10
N VAL A 202 -0.78 -7.04 -22.74
CA VAL A 202 -0.25 -6.51 -21.49
C VAL A 202 -1.04 -7.09 -20.30
N TRP A 203 -2.37 -7.15 -20.41
CA TRP A 203 -3.23 -7.77 -19.40
C TRP A 203 -2.92 -9.25 -19.18
N ALA A 204 -2.77 -10.03 -20.25
CA ALA A 204 -2.42 -11.46 -20.14
C ALA A 204 -1.04 -11.66 -19.48
N ALA A 205 -0.05 -10.84 -19.84
CA ALA A 205 1.27 -10.87 -19.22
C ALA A 205 1.23 -10.47 -17.74
N LEU A 206 0.50 -9.42 -17.40
CA LEU A 206 0.34 -8.94 -16.02
C LEU A 206 -0.33 -9.99 -15.12
N THR A 207 -1.46 -10.55 -15.56
CA THR A 207 -2.21 -11.55 -14.79
C THR A 207 -1.40 -12.83 -14.58
N THR A 208 -0.68 -13.29 -15.61
CA THR A 208 0.27 -14.41 -15.49
C THR A 208 1.38 -14.12 -14.50
N ALA A 209 1.93 -12.90 -14.50
CA ALA A 209 2.98 -12.51 -13.56
C ALA A 209 2.47 -12.43 -12.12
N LEU A 210 1.27 -11.89 -11.89
CA LEU A 210 0.62 -11.83 -10.58
C LEU A 210 0.42 -13.22 -9.98
N ASP A 211 -0.10 -14.17 -10.78
CA ASP A 211 -0.27 -15.57 -10.37
C ASP A 211 1.06 -16.23 -9.97
N ARG A 212 2.09 -16.08 -10.80
CA ARG A 212 3.44 -16.59 -10.50
C ARG A 212 4.02 -15.98 -9.22
N ALA A 213 3.88 -14.66 -9.06
CA ALA A 213 4.38 -13.97 -7.88
C ALA A 213 3.64 -14.40 -6.61
N GLU A 214 2.32 -14.55 -6.66
CA GLU A 214 1.52 -15.02 -5.52
C GLU A 214 1.91 -16.44 -5.11
N ARG A 215 2.01 -17.39 -6.05
CA ARG A 215 2.42 -18.77 -5.75
C ARG A 215 3.83 -18.83 -5.17
N ARG A 216 4.75 -18.04 -5.70
CA ARG A 216 6.14 -17.97 -5.23
C ARG A 216 6.26 -17.40 -3.83
N LEU A 217 5.50 -16.35 -3.53
CA LEU A 217 5.48 -15.73 -2.20
C LEU A 217 4.61 -16.53 -1.22
N ARG A 218 3.68 -17.35 -1.73
CA ARG A 218 2.59 -18.00 -0.99
C ARG A 218 1.74 -16.98 -0.24
N ARG A 219 1.52 -15.80 -0.82
CA ARG A 219 0.71 -14.70 -0.26
C ARG A 219 0.38 -13.69 -1.38
N PRO A 220 -0.73 -12.97 -1.27
CA PRO A 220 -1.12 -11.97 -2.26
C PRO A 220 -0.02 -10.94 -2.43
N CYS A 221 0.17 -10.51 -3.66
CA CYS A 221 1.23 -9.57 -4.00
C CYS A 221 0.65 -8.24 -4.48
N TYR A 222 1.43 -7.19 -4.30
CA TYR A 222 1.24 -5.86 -4.86
C TYR A 222 2.41 -5.58 -5.79
N VAL A 223 2.11 -5.15 -7.01
CA VAL A 223 3.10 -4.74 -8.01
C VAL A 223 2.82 -3.34 -8.50
N GLU A 224 3.90 -2.60 -8.76
CA GLU A 224 3.87 -1.38 -9.58
C GLU A 224 4.42 -1.76 -10.95
N PHE A 225 3.74 -1.33 -12.01
CA PHE A 225 4.14 -1.66 -13.37
C PHE A 225 4.00 -0.46 -14.31
N THR A 226 4.79 -0.48 -15.36
CA THR A 226 4.67 0.41 -16.52
C THR A 226 4.76 -0.45 -17.76
N TYR A 227 3.97 -0.16 -18.78
CA TYR A 227 4.19 -0.70 -20.10
C TYR A 227 4.51 0.45 -21.07
N GLU A 228 5.51 0.22 -21.92
CA GLU A 228 6.00 1.19 -22.91
C GLU A 228 5.88 0.56 -24.29
N SER A 229 5.11 1.18 -25.19
CA SER A 229 4.85 0.66 -26.54
C SER A 229 4.46 -0.83 -26.54
N GLY A 230 3.54 -1.21 -25.64
CA GLY A 230 3.05 -2.59 -25.47
C GLY A 230 3.98 -3.53 -24.68
N ARG A 231 5.18 -3.09 -24.27
CA ARG A 231 6.12 -3.91 -23.49
C ARG A 231 5.95 -3.66 -21.99
N LEU A 232 5.53 -4.68 -21.24
CA LEU A 232 5.34 -4.62 -19.79
C LEU A 232 6.69 -4.67 -19.02
N TRP A 233 6.77 -3.87 -17.96
CA TRP A 233 7.87 -3.80 -17.01
C TRP A 233 7.34 -3.72 -15.58
N PHE A 234 7.98 -4.43 -14.66
CA PHE A 234 7.68 -4.40 -13.23
C PHE A 234 8.68 -3.51 -12.49
N LEU A 235 8.14 -2.57 -11.72
CA LEU A 235 8.90 -1.54 -11.01
C LEU A 235 8.96 -1.81 -9.50
N GLN A 236 8.07 -2.65 -8.99
CA GLN A 236 8.08 -3.04 -7.58
C GLN A 236 7.28 -4.31 -7.40
N LEU A 237 7.70 -5.13 -6.42
CA LEU A 237 6.93 -6.25 -5.89
C LEU A 237 7.01 -6.20 -4.37
N ARG A 238 5.88 -6.36 -3.69
CA ARG A 238 5.83 -6.56 -2.24
C ARG A 238 4.62 -7.43 -1.88
N PRO A 239 4.61 -8.06 -0.69
CA PRO A 239 3.36 -8.59 -0.14
C PRO A 239 2.28 -7.51 -0.08
N ALA A 240 1.07 -7.87 -0.47
CA ALA A 240 -0.09 -6.99 -0.36
C ALA A 240 -0.46 -6.79 1.12
N GLN A 241 -0.79 -5.55 1.48
CA GLN A 241 -1.49 -5.26 2.73
C GLN A 241 -2.98 -5.45 2.47
N VAL A 242 -3.62 -6.27 3.31
CA VAL A 242 -5.02 -6.69 3.15
C VAL A 242 -5.80 -6.45 4.43
N THR A 243 -7.12 -6.45 4.33
CA THR A 243 -8.04 -6.33 5.48
C THR A 243 -8.15 -7.66 6.24
N GLY A 244 -8.76 -7.65 7.43
CA GLY A 244 -8.97 -8.88 8.21
C GLY A 244 -9.85 -9.91 7.49
N LEU A 245 -10.94 -9.45 6.85
CA LEU A 245 -11.78 -10.30 6.00
C LEU A 245 -10.98 -10.94 4.86
N ALA A 246 -10.20 -10.13 4.15
CA ALA A 246 -9.37 -10.60 3.05
C ALA A 246 -8.29 -11.57 3.54
N ALA A 247 -7.62 -11.29 4.65
CA ALA A 247 -6.61 -12.16 5.24
C ALA A 247 -7.16 -13.56 5.53
N LEU A 248 -8.33 -13.62 6.17
CA LEU A 248 -9.02 -14.86 6.50
C LEU A 248 -9.39 -15.66 5.25
N ARG A 249 -10.07 -15.02 4.28
CA ARG A 249 -10.44 -15.67 3.02
C ARG A 249 -9.21 -16.22 2.29
N ILE A 250 -8.17 -15.39 2.17
CA ILE A 250 -6.94 -15.74 1.46
C ILE A 250 -6.24 -16.92 2.15
N ALA A 251 -6.19 -16.96 3.48
CA ALA A 251 -5.60 -18.09 4.20
C ALA A 251 -6.32 -19.41 3.89
N VAL A 252 -7.65 -19.38 3.87
CA VAL A 252 -8.49 -20.54 3.51
C VAL A 252 -8.28 -20.93 2.05
N ASP A 253 -8.40 -19.98 1.12
CA ASP A 253 -8.22 -20.23 -0.32
C ASP A 253 -6.83 -20.82 -0.61
N LEU A 254 -5.75 -20.28 -0.01
CA LEU A 254 -4.39 -20.79 -0.23
C LEU A 254 -4.20 -22.21 0.34
N ALA A 255 -4.88 -22.56 1.43
CA ALA A 255 -4.85 -23.91 1.97
C ALA A 255 -5.63 -24.90 1.10
N ASP A 256 -6.78 -24.46 0.58
CA ASP A 256 -7.61 -25.24 -0.33
C ASP A 256 -6.91 -25.50 -1.66
N ASP A 257 -6.19 -24.51 -2.16
CA ASP A 257 -5.35 -24.61 -3.37
C ASP A 257 -4.06 -25.43 -3.12
N GLY A 258 -3.81 -25.87 -1.88
CA GLY A 258 -2.62 -26.65 -1.50
C GLY A 258 -1.31 -25.87 -1.53
N LEU A 259 -1.36 -24.54 -1.55
CA LEU A 259 -0.17 -23.67 -1.51
C LEU A 259 0.40 -23.53 -0.11
N ILE A 260 -0.45 -23.69 0.91
CA ILE A 260 -0.10 -23.81 2.33
C ILE A 260 -0.90 -24.96 2.95
N ASP A 261 -0.51 -25.42 4.14
CA ASP A 261 -1.30 -26.38 4.91
C ASP A 261 -2.30 -25.68 5.84
N ARG A 262 -3.24 -26.44 6.42
CA ARG A 262 -4.24 -25.92 7.36
C ARG A 262 -3.61 -25.29 8.60
N PRO A 263 -2.59 -25.91 9.25
CA PRO A 263 -1.87 -25.27 10.36
C PRO A 263 -1.29 -23.90 10.02
N GLU A 264 -0.74 -23.73 8.81
CA GLU A 264 -0.20 -22.47 8.33
C GLU A 264 -1.29 -21.44 8.06
N ALA A 265 -2.45 -21.85 7.53
CA ALA A 265 -3.60 -20.95 7.39
C ALA A 265 -4.09 -20.41 8.74
N VAL A 266 -4.15 -21.29 9.76
CA VAL A 266 -4.51 -20.94 11.13
C VAL A 266 -3.45 -20.01 11.75
N ARG A 267 -2.14 -20.29 11.61
CA ARG A 267 -1.06 -19.40 12.08
C ARG A 267 -1.10 -18.00 11.47
N ARG A 268 -1.51 -17.90 10.20
CA ARG A 268 -1.54 -16.63 9.46
C ARG A 268 -2.71 -15.72 9.80
N THR A 269 -3.75 -16.27 10.43
CA THR A 269 -4.93 -15.52 10.82
C THR A 269 -4.85 -15.19 12.30
N THR A 270 -4.99 -13.91 12.66
CA THR A 270 -4.98 -13.46 14.05
C THR A 270 -6.40 -13.31 14.61
N GLU A 271 -6.56 -13.26 15.93
CA GLU A 271 -7.85 -12.96 16.56
C GLU A 271 -8.38 -11.60 16.11
N ARG A 272 -7.46 -10.65 15.91
CA ARG A 272 -7.78 -9.31 15.37
C ARG A 272 -8.33 -9.37 13.94
N ASP A 273 -7.81 -10.26 13.10
CA ASP A 273 -8.31 -10.43 11.74
C ASP A 273 -9.72 -11.03 11.75
N LEU A 274 -9.97 -11.97 12.65
CA LEU A 274 -11.29 -12.58 12.86
C LEU A 274 -12.33 -11.55 13.33
N ASP A 275 -11.96 -10.71 14.29
CA ASP A 275 -12.83 -9.61 14.75
C ASP A 275 -13.10 -8.60 13.64
N ARG A 276 -12.08 -8.29 12.83
CA ARG A 276 -12.19 -7.37 11.68
C ARG A 276 -12.90 -7.98 10.47
N ALA A 277 -13.01 -9.30 10.39
CA ALA A 277 -13.73 -9.97 9.32
C ALA A 277 -15.25 -9.70 9.41
N ARG A 278 -15.75 -9.46 10.63
CA ARG A 278 -17.09 -8.96 10.91
C ARG A 278 -17.21 -7.51 10.43
N THR A 279 -17.39 -7.35 9.13
CA THR A 279 -17.27 -6.05 8.48
C THR A 279 -18.59 -5.28 8.65
N PRO A 280 -18.61 -4.18 9.43
CA PRO A 280 -19.79 -3.35 9.51
C PRO A 280 -20.02 -2.68 8.15
N THR A 281 -21.26 -2.71 7.68
CA THR A 281 -21.76 -1.88 6.59
C THR A 281 -22.82 -0.94 7.13
N LEU A 282 -23.07 0.16 6.43
CA LEU A 282 -24.11 1.10 6.82
C LEU A 282 -25.45 0.37 6.91
N ALA A 283 -26.22 0.60 7.98
CA ALA A 283 -27.60 0.18 8.00
C ALA A 283 -28.37 0.84 6.85
N PRO A 284 -29.41 0.21 6.28
CA PRO A 284 -30.22 0.84 5.23
C PRO A 284 -30.70 2.22 5.68
N THR A 285 -30.36 3.24 4.90
CA THR A 285 -30.75 4.65 5.14
C THR A 285 -31.59 5.16 3.98
N GLY A 286 -32.42 6.18 4.23
CA GLY A 286 -33.19 6.83 3.17
C GLY A 286 -32.27 7.54 2.16
N ALA A 287 -32.67 7.63 0.90
CA ALA A 287 -31.87 8.28 -0.15
C ALA A 287 -31.54 9.76 0.17
N ASP A 288 -32.39 10.43 0.93
CA ASP A 288 -32.29 11.86 1.27
C ASP A 288 -31.10 12.20 2.19
N VAL A 289 -30.52 11.21 2.89
CA VAL A 289 -29.35 11.43 3.77
C VAL A 289 -28.02 11.08 3.11
N VAL A 290 -28.03 10.60 1.86
CA VAL A 290 -26.81 10.22 1.14
C VAL A 290 -26.11 11.47 0.61
N ALA A 291 -25.00 11.82 1.25
CA ALA A 291 -24.18 12.98 0.89
C ALA A 291 -23.31 12.70 -0.34
N GLY A 292 -22.84 11.46 -0.51
CA GLY A 292 -21.97 11.10 -1.62
C GLY A 292 -21.65 9.60 -1.69
N GLN A 293 -20.96 9.21 -2.76
CA GLN A 293 -20.51 7.85 -3.02
C GLN A 293 -19.07 7.88 -3.53
N GLY A 294 -18.23 6.99 -3.02
CA GLY A 294 -16.88 6.74 -3.49
C GLY A 294 -16.55 5.25 -3.53
N ILE A 295 -15.26 4.93 -3.42
CA ILE A 295 -14.72 3.58 -3.38
C ILE A 295 -14.39 3.24 -1.93
N GLY A 296 -14.94 2.13 -1.42
CA GLY A 296 -14.54 1.57 -0.13
C GLY A 296 -13.08 1.11 -0.17
N ALA A 297 -12.20 1.85 0.50
CA ALA A 297 -10.75 1.63 0.46
C ALA A 297 -10.22 0.86 1.69
N CYS A 298 -10.92 0.99 2.82
CA CYS A 298 -10.66 0.23 4.03
C CYS A 298 -12.01 0.02 4.75
N PRO A 299 -12.43 -1.22 5.03
CA PRO A 299 -13.75 -1.52 5.57
C PRO A 299 -14.05 -0.91 6.94
N GLY A 300 -15.35 -0.78 7.23
CA GLY A 300 -15.93 -0.36 8.50
C GLY A 300 -16.81 0.89 8.41
N VAL A 301 -17.58 1.15 9.46
CA VAL A 301 -18.50 2.29 9.55
C VAL A 301 -18.12 3.16 10.72
N VAL A 302 -17.92 4.45 10.48
CA VAL A 302 -17.60 5.43 11.53
C VAL A 302 -18.36 6.73 11.31
N SER A 303 -18.88 7.27 12.40
CA SER A 303 -19.41 8.63 12.46
C SER A 303 -18.40 9.56 13.11
N GLY A 304 -18.24 10.77 12.57
CA GLY A 304 -17.39 11.77 13.16
C GLY A 304 -17.61 13.15 12.55
N ARG A 305 -17.08 14.16 13.22
CA ARG A 305 -17.10 15.54 12.72
C ARG A 305 -16.18 15.69 11.52
N VAL A 306 -16.60 16.46 10.52
CA VAL A 306 -15.78 16.80 9.35
C VAL A 306 -14.62 17.69 9.77
N ALA A 307 -13.42 17.32 9.36
CA ALA A 307 -12.23 18.16 9.38
C ALA A 307 -11.61 18.21 7.98
N THR A 308 -11.42 19.41 7.41
CA THR A 308 -10.93 19.59 6.04
C THR A 308 -9.40 19.75 5.94
N SER A 309 -8.72 19.81 7.09
CA SER A 309 -7.27 19.87 7.21
C SER A 309 -6.76 18.93 8.31
N ALA A 310 -5.49 18.53 8.22
CA ALA A 310 -4.86 17.69 9.21
C ALA A 310 -4.82 18.35 10.60
N ASP A 311 -4.59 19.66 10.66
CA ASP A 311 -4.60 20.43 11.90
C ASP A 311 -6.01 20.52 12.50
N ALA A 312 -7.03 20.75 11.66
CA ALA A 312 -8.41 20.69 12.11
C ALA A 312 -8.77 19.31 12.66
N ALA A 313 -8.29 18.23 12.03
CA ALA A 313 -8.53 16.88 12.52
C ALA A 313 -7.97 16.67 13.93
N VAL A 314 -6.73 17.09 14.18
CA VAL A 314 -6.13 17.05 15.52
C VAL A 314 -6.93 17.89 16.53
N ARG A 315 -7.35 19.11 16.17
CA ARG A 315 -8.15 19.96 17.06
C ARG A 315 -9.50 19.32 17.41
N TYR A 316 -10.23 18.81 16.43
CA TYR A 316 -11.56 18.22 16.64
C TYR A 316 -11.50 16.87 17.37
N ALA A 317 -10.41 16.11 17.22
CA ALA A 317 -10.21 14.84 17.89
C ALA A 317 -10.22 14.98 19.43
N ALA A 318 -9.79 16.13 19.97
CA ALA A 318 -9.83 16.41 21.40
C ALA A 318 -11.26 16.41 21.99
N GLY A 319 -12.28 16.68 21.17
CA GLY A 319 -13.68 16.71 21.59
C GLY A 319 -14.49 15.51 21.14
N GLY A 320 -13.89 14.47 20.58
CA GLY A 320 -14.58 13.28 20.05
C GLY A 320 -14.23 12.90 18.60
N PRO A 321 -14.93 11.90 18.03
CA PRO A 321 -14.58 11.30 16.73
C PRO A 321 -14.58 12.30 15.57
N VAL A 322 -13.57 12.18 14.71
CA VAL A 322 -13.38 13.06 13.54
C VAL A 322 -13.13 12.25 12.27
N VAL A 323 -13.73 12.70 11.17
CA VAL A 323 -13.46 12.20 9.82
C VAL A 323 -12.63 13.24 9.07
N LEU A 324 -11.43 12.85 8.66
CA LEU A 324 -10.57 13.70 7.83
C LEU A 324 -11.08 13.67 6.39
N VAL A 325 -11.53 14.81 5.89
CA VAL A 325 -12.08 14.97 4.53
C VAL A 325 -11.13 15.83 3.71
N ARG A 326 -10.58 15.31 2.61
CA ARG A 326 -9.57 16.02 1.79
C ARG A 326 -9.85 15.82 0.29
N PRO A 327 -9.41 16.73 -0.59
CA PRO A 327 -9.34 16.40 -2.01
C PRO A 327 -8.47 15.16 -2.26
N GLU A 328 -7.27 15.17 -1.68
CA GLU A 328 -6.33 14.06 -1.60
C GLU A 328 -5.50 14.23 -0.34
N THR A 329 -4.94 13.12 0.14
CA THR A 329 -3.99 13.15 1.26
C THR A 329 -2.57 13.06 0.75
N SER A 330 -1.65 13.60 1.52
CA SER A 330 -0.22 13.51 1.31
C SER A 330 0.48 13.06 2.60
N PRO A 331 1.78 12.76 2.53
CA PRO A 331 2.58 12.46 3.71
C PRO A 331 2.62 13.59 4.76
N HIS A 332 2.24 14.82 4.39
CA HIS A 332 2.15 15.94 5.33
C HIS A 332 0.89 15.88 6.20
N ASP A 333 -0.10 15.07 5.83
CA ASP A 333 -1.36 14.94 6.56
C ASP A 333 -1.30 13.86 7.66
N MET A 334 -0.13 13.26 7.91
CA MET A 334 0.02 12.07 8.78
C MET A 334 -0.49 12.25 10.21
N HIS A 335 -0.29 13.42 10.83
CA HIS A 335 -0.82 13.69 12.16
C HIS A 335 -2.34 13.75 12.18
N GLY A 336 -2.95 14.32 11.13
CA GLY A 336 -4.40 14.32 10.95
C GLY A 336 -4.96 12.92 10.67
N LEU A 337 -4.28 12.15 9.82
CA LEU A 337 -4.62 10.75 9.50
C LEU A 337 -4.57 9.87 10.76
N ALA A 338 -3.59 10.07 11.63
CA ALA A 338 -3.46 9.36 12.89
C ALA A 338 -4.57 9.72 13.90
N ALA A 339 -4.97 11.00 13.94
CA ALA A 339 -6.01 11.50 14.83
C ALA A 339 -7.43 11.12 14.39
N ALA A 340 -7.65 10.92 13.09
CA ALA A 340 -8.96 10.62 12.53
C ALA A 340 -9.43 9.18 12.80
N VAL A 341 -10.73 9.02 13.03
CA VAL A 341 -11.37 7.70 13.12
C VAL A 341 -11.75 7.15 11.74
N GLY A 342 -11.86 8.03 10.74
CA GLY A 342 -12.18 7.70 9.35
C GLY A 342 -11.58 8.69 8.37
N ILE A 343 -11.39 8.26 7.11
CA ILE A 343 -10.74 9.04 6.06
C ILE A 343 -11.67 9.11 4.85
N LEU A 344 -11.85 10.30 4.29
CA LEU A 344 -12.65 10.53 3.10
C LEU A 344 -11.86 11.39 2.11
N THR A 345 -11.69 10.91 0.87
CA THR A 345 -11.13 11.73 -0.22
C THR A 345 -12.03 11.82 -1.44
N THR A 346 -12.04 12.99 -2.08
CA THR A 346 -12.82 13.20 -3.32
C THR A 346 -12.08 12.69 -4.55
N ARG A 347 -10.76 12.58 -4.47
CA ARG A 347 -9.88 12.02 -5.51
C ARG A 347 -9.10 10.79 -5.03
N GLY A 348 -8.48 10.11 -5.99
CA GLY A 348 -7.65 8.92 -5.76
C GLY A 348 -8.39 7.59 -5.89
N GLY A 349 -7.68 6.57 -6.39
CA GLY A 349 -8.17 5.20 -6.47
C GLY A 349 -7.83 4.34 -5.24
N PRO A 350 -8.16 3.03 -5.26
CA PRO A 350 -7.88 2.08 -4.18
C PRO A 350 -6.41 1.96 -3.77
N ALA A 351 -5.48 2.40 -4.62
CA ALA A 351 -4.05 2.41 -4.34
C ALA A 351 -3.48 3.80 -4.01
N CYS A 352 -4.32 4.83 -3.90
CA CYS A 352 -3.87 6.17 -3.54
C CYS A 352 -3.30 6.22 -2.11
N HIS A 353 -2.59 7.31 -1.78
CA HIS A 353 -2.01 7.50 -0.45
C HIS A 353 -3.02 7.28 0.69
N ALA A 354 -4.23 7.85 0.58
CA ALA A 354 -5.26 7.72 1.61
C ALA A 354 -5.66 6.26 1.85
N ALA A 355 -5.89 5.51 0.77
CA ALA A 355 -6.30 4.11 0.83
C ALA A 355 -5.22 3.22 1.46
N VAL A 356 -3.96 3.39 1.05
CA VAL A 356 -2.84 2.59 1.58
C VAL A 356 -2.61 2.88 3.07
N VAL A 357 -2.61 4.15 3.47
CA VAL A 357 -2.41 4.52 4.88
C VAL A 357 -3.59 4.11 5.74
N ALA A 358 -4.83 4.27 5.26
CA ALA A 358 -6.04 3.82 5.95
C ALA A 358 -5.98 2.33 6.32
N ARG A 359 -5.60 1.47 5.37
CA ARG A 359 -5.43 0.02 5.63
C ARG A 359 -4.33 -0.26 6.64
N ALA A 360 -3.20 0.45 6.56
CA ALA A 360 -2.10 0.30 7.50
C ALA A 360 -2.50 0.69 8.95
N LEU A 361 -3.34 1.72 9.09
CA LEU A 361 -3.88 2.16 10.39
C LEU A 361 -5.13 1.36 10.82
N GLY A 362 -5.75 0.62 9.90
CA GLY A 362 -7.03 -0.03 10.10
C GLY A 362 -8.17 0.95 10.37
N ARG A 363 -8.20 2.07 9.64
CA ARG A 363 -9.22 3.12 9.73
C ARG A 363 -10.16 3.02 8.54
N PRO A 364 -11.49 3.04 8.73
CA PRO A 364 -12.42 3.06 7.62
C PRO A 364 -12.14 4.21 6.66
N ALA A 365 -12.15 3.92 5.37
CA ALA A 365 -11.82 4.91 4.36
C ALA A 365 -12.65 4.78 3.09
N VAL A 366 -13.09 5.94 2.60
CA VAL A 366 -13.74 6.12 1.31
C VAL A 366 -12.86 7.04 0.46
N VAL A 367 -12.51 6.62 -0.74
CA VAL A 367 -11.65 7.41 -1.65
C VAL A 367 -12.34 7.62 -2.99
N GLY A 368 -11.94 8.67 -3.72
CA GLY A 368 -12.51 8.94 -5.04
C GLY A 368 -14.00 9.27 -5.02
N ALA A 369 -14.50 9.87 -3.93
CA ALA A 369 -15.87 10.34 -3.83
C ALA A 369 -16.11 11.58 -4.69
N ALA A 370 -16.20 11.39 -6.00
CA ALA A 370 -16.23 12.45 -7.01
C ALA A 370 -17.46 13.37 -6.94
N ASP A 371 -18.52 12.93 -6.28
CA ASP A 371 -19.74 13.71 -6.04
C ASP A 371 -19.57 14.78 -4.95
N LEU A 372 -18.42 14.79 -4.28
CA LEU A 372 -18.08 15.72 -3.21
C LEU A 372 -17.01 16.69 -3.70
N ASP A 373 -17.12 17.94 -3.29
CA ASP A 373 -16.09 18.96 -3.49
C ASP A 373 -15.66 19.53 -2.14
N VAL A 374 -14.36 19.66 -1.92
CA VAL A 374 -13.79 20.05 -0.62
C VAL A 374 -12.99 21.31 -0.82
N ASP A 375 -13.33 22.35 -0.05
CA ASP A 375 -12.55 23.58 0.06
C ASP A 375 -11.88 23.62 1.44
N PRO A 376 -10.60 23.25 1.55
CA PRO A 376 -9.86 23.27 2.81
C PRO A 376 -9.62 24.68 3.35
N VAL A 377 -9.72 25.72 2.51
CA VAL A 377 -9.49 27.11 2.91
C VAL A 377 -10.76 27.67 3.53
N ALA A 378 -11.91 27.43 2.89
CA ALA A 378 -13.22 27.81 3.43
C ALA A 378 -13.68 26.90 4.58
N GLY A 379 -13.10 25.70 4.71
CA GLY A 379 -13.52 24.73 5.71
C GLY A 379 -14.89 24.12 5.39
N THR A 380 -15.15 23.85 4.11
CA THR A 380 -16.46 23.37 3.64
C THR A 380 -16.35 22.15 2.73
N VAL A 381 -17.41 21.35 2.73
CA VAL A 381 -17.59 20.21 1.82
C VAL A 381 -18.93 20.38 1.11
N THR A 382 -18.90 20.56 -0.20
CA THR A 382 -20.11 20.64 -1.03
C THR A 382 -20.53 19.22 -1.42
N THR A 383 -21.82 18.94 -1.20
CA THR A 383 -22.49 17.68 -1.53
C THR A 383 -23.61 17.95 -2.53
N ARG A 384 -24.20 16.89 -3.10
CA ARG A 384 -25.40 17.04 -3.95
C ARG A 384 -26.59 17.69 -3.24
N THR A 385 -26.66 17.58 -1.91
CA THR A 385 -27.78 18.06 -1.08
C THR A 385 -27.51 19.38 -0.35
N GLY A 386 -26.31 19.96 -0.50
CA GLY A 386 -25.94 21.22 0.15
C GLY A 386 -24.49 21.26 0.62
N THR A 387 -24.11 22.34 1.32
CA THR A 387 -22.75 22.56 1.83
C THR A 387 -22.67 22.21 3.32
N LEU A 388 -21.68 21.40 3.68
CA LEU A 388 -21.34 21.02 5.04
C LEU A 388 -20.20 21.90 5.54
N ALA A 389 -20.34 22.46 6.74
CA ALA A 389 -19.25 23.16 7.41
C ALA A 389 -18.37 22.19 8.21
N GLU A 390 -17.10 22.54 8.43
CA GLU A 390 -16.27 21.86 9.42
C GLU A 390 -17.00 21.70 10.77
N GLY A 391 -16.80 20.55 11.42
CA GLY A 391 -17.50 20.19 12.64
C GLY A 391 -18.85 19.50 12.42
N THR A 392 -19.42 19.52 11.21
CA THR A 392 -20.65 18.78 10.89
C THR A 392 -20.41 17.28 11.01
N VAL A 393 -21.34 16.54 11.60
CA VAL A 393 -21.21 15.08 11.71
C VAL A 393 -21.61 14.41 10.40
N ILE A 394 -20.76 13.50 9.94
CA ILE A 394 -21.04 12.57 8.84
C ILE A 394 -20.76 11.14 9.30
N THR A 395 -21.32 10.17 8.57
CA THR A 395 -20.96 8.76 8.68
C THR A 395 -20.40 8.29 7.34
N ILE A 396 -19.26 7.60 7.38
CA ILE A 396 -18.69 6.95 6.20
C ILE A 396 -18.75 5.43 6.36
N ASP A 397 -19.05 4.75 5.27
CA ASP A 397 -18.93 3.30 5.13
C ASP A 397 -17.75 3.00 4.20
N GLY A 398 -16.63 2.62 4.80
CA GLY A 398 -15.40 2.28 4.09
C GLY A 398 -15.45 0.91 3.38
N THR A 399 -16.55 0.16 3.52
CA THR A 399 -16.80 -1.10 2.81
C THR A 399 -17.53 -0.82 1.51
N THR A 400 -18.68 -0.14 1.57
CA THR A 400 -19.52 0.14 0.39
C THR A 400 -19.12 1.42 -0.33
N GLY A 401 -18.36 2.30 0.32
CA GLY A 401 -17.99 3.62 -0.21
C GLY A 401 -19.05 4.70 0.02
N GLN A 402 -20.11 4.42 0.79
CA GLN A 402 -21.21 5.36 1.00
C GLN A 402 -20.84 6.44 2.04
N VAL A 403 -21.29 7.66 1.81
CA VAL A 403 -21.17 8.79 2.75
C VAL A 403 -22.56 9.34 3.05
N VAL A 404 -22.94 9.41 4.32
CA VAL A 404 -24.26 9.89 4.75
C VAL A 404 -24.15 10.99 5.81
N LEU A 405 -25.16 11.86 5.85
CA LEU A 405 -25.26 12.95 6.80
C LEU A 405 -25.65 12.44 8.20
N GLY A 406 -25.01 13.02 9.23
CA GLY A 406 -25.30 12.70 10.62
C GLY A 406 -24.78 11.34 11.06
N HIS A 407 -25.37 10.85 12.16
CA HIS A 407 -25.08 9.51 12.70
C HIS A 407 -25.94 8.46 12.02
N ALA A 408 -25.30 7.39 11.54
CA ALA A 408 -25.99 6.20 11.04
C ALA A 408 -25.49 4.96 11.78
N GLY A 409 -26.41 4.03 12.00
CA GLY A 409 -26.07 2.72 12.57
C GLY A 409 -25.32 1.86 11.56
N ALA A 410 -24.64 0.84 12.06
CA ALA A 410 -24.00 -0.17 11.24
C ALA A 410 -24.68 -1.53 11.46
N VAL A 411 -24.76 -2.32 10.39
CA VAL A 411 -25.12 -3.74 10.45
C VAL A 411 -23.83 -4.51 10.22
N VAL A 412 -23.64 -5.58 10.99
CA VAL A 412 -22.50 -6.46 10.84
C VAL A 412 -22.98 -7.67 10.06
N ASP A 413 -22.42 -7.88 8.88
CA ASP A 413 -22.52 -9.18 8.21
C ASP A 413 -21.48 -10.13 8.82
N ASP A 414 -21.85 -11.38 9.05
CA ASP A 414 -20.90 -12.36 9.54
C ASP A 414 -19.98 -12.78 8.38
N ALA A 415 -18.72 -13.06 8.67
CA ALA A 415 -17.69 -13.46 7.72
C ALA A 415 -17.91 -14.87 7.15
N GLY A 416 -19.16 -15.26 6.89
CA GLY A 416 -19.58 -16.35 6.02
C GLY A 416 -18.87 -17.70 6.20
N PRO A 417 -18.82 -18.51 5.12
CA PRO A 417 -18.32 -19.88 5.14
C PRO A 417 -16.81 -20.04 5.39
N HIS A 418 -15.99 -19.05 5.01
CA HIS A 418 -14.53 -19.13 5.19
C HIS A 418 -14.15 -19.04 6.66
N ARG A 419 -14.90 -18.24 7.44
CA ARG A 419 -14.68 -18.12 8.88
C ARG A 419 -14.96 -19.44 9.59
N ASP A 420 -16.12 -20.03 9.32
CA ASP A 420 -16.52 -21.30 9.92
C ASP A 420 -15.49 -22.38 9.61
N ARG A 421 -15.06 -22.46 8.35
CA ARG A 421 -14.06 -23.42 7.90
C ARG A 421 -12.69 -23.26 8.56
N LEU A 422 -12.23 -22.02 8.74
CA LEU A 422 -10.99 -21.73 9.48
C LEU A 422 -11.11 -22.17 10.95
N LEU A 423 -12.25 -21.88 11.58
CA LEU A 423 -12.49 -22.23 12.97
C LEU A 423 -12.65 -23.75 13.16
N ASP A 424 -13.18 -24.46 12.18
CA ASP A 424 -13.21 -25.93 12.19
C ASP A 424 -11.79 -26.51 12.16
N TRP A 425 -10.90 -25.93 11.35
CA TRP A 425 -9.47 -26.31 11.40
C TRP A 425 -8.81 -25.96 12.73
N ALA A 426 -9.18 -24.84 13.35
CA ALA A 426 -8.69 -24.47 14.67
C ALA A 426 -9.12 -25.49 15.75
N ASP A 427 -10.36 -25.96 15.70
CA ASP A 427 -10.83 -27.01 16.61
C ASP A 427 -10.15 -28.35 16.34
N GLU A 428 -9.96 -28.74 15.08
CA GLU A 428 -9.20 -29.95 14.70
C GLU A 428 -7.78 -29.92 15.28
N ILE A 429 -7.11 -28.77 15.23
CA ILE A 429 -5.73 -28.59 15.71
C ILE A 429 -5.66 -28.56 17.24
N SER A 430 -6.60 -27.88 17.90
CA SER A 430 -6.62 -27.82 19.37
C SER A 430 -7.15 -29.11 20.02
N GLY A 431 -7.92 -29.90 19.28
CA GLY A 431 -8.64 -31.07 19.79
C GLY A 431 -9.86 -30.72 20.65
N ASP A 432 -10.24 -29.45 20.72
CA ASP A 432 -11.38 -28.97 21.50
C ASP A 432 -12.52 -28.48 20.58
N HIS A 433 -13.58 -29.28 20.50
CA HIS A 433 -14.78 -29.00 19.71
C HIS A 433 -15.93 -28.42 20.53
N THR A 434 -15.66 -27.90 21.74
CA THR A 434 -16.71 -27.30 22.58
C THR A 434 -17.19 -25.96 22.02
N PRO A 435 -18.49 -25.63 22.13
CA PRO A 435 -19.04 -24.37 21.62
C PRO A 435 -18.46 -23.16 22.37
N ARG A 436 -17.66 -22.35 21.67
CA ARG A 436 -16.92 -21.21 22.22
C ARG A 436 -16.82 -20.06 21.21
N PRO A 437 -16.57 -18.82 21.65
CA PRO A 437 -16.29 -17.70 20.76
C PRO A 437 -15.13 -18.01 19.78
N GLY A 438 -15.25 -17.52 18.54
CA GLY A 438 -14.24 -17.74 17.51
C GLY A 438 -12.81 -17.31 17.90
N PRO A 439 -12.61 -16.15 18.56
CA PRO A 439 -11.29 -15.74 19.03
C PRO A 439 -10.65 -16.76 19.98
N ASP A 440 -11.43 -17.33 20.89
CA ASP A 440 -10.95 -18.33 21.87
C ASP A 440 -10.54 -19.63 21.16
N ARG A 441 -11.37 -20.11 20.21
CA ARG A 441 -11.06 -21.28 19.37
C ARG A 441 -9.72 -21.11 18.63
N LEU A 442 -9.50 -19.93 18.05
CA LEU A 442 -8.26 -19.61 17.33
C LEU A 442 -7.05 -19.52 18.27
N HIS A 443 -7.23 -18.90 19.44
CA HIS A 443 -6.18 -18.77 20.44
C HIS A 443 -5.65 -20.14 20.93
N ASP A 444 -6.55 -21.08 21.18
CA ASP A 444 -6.19 -22.43 21.61
C ASP A 444 -5.45 -23.20 20.53
N ALA A 445 -5.89 -23.07 19.27
CA ALA A 445 -5.19 -23.66 18.13
C ALA A 445 -3.77 -23.08 17.99
N HIS A 446 -3.58 -21.76 18.13
CA HIS A 446 -2.25 -21.15 18.14
C HIS A 446 -1.39 -21.66 19.31
N THR A 447 -1.99 -21.96 20.46
CA THR A 447 -1.28 -22.51 21.62
C THR A 447 -0.85 -23.95 21.37
N ALA A 448 -1.71 -24.77 20.77
CA ALA A 448 -1.39 -26.13 20.36
C ALA A 448 -0.23 -26.16 19.35
N LEU A 449 -0.29 -25.33 18.29
CA LEU A 449 0.76 -25.25 17.26
C LEU A 449 2.12 -24.82 17.82
N ARG A 450 2.14 -23.86 18.76
CA ARG A 450 3.38 -23.45 19.45
C ARG A 450 3.96 -24.55 20.32
N THR A 451 3.13 -25.47 20.82
CA THR A 451 3.58 -26.60 21.65
C THR A 451 4.19 -27.71 20.80
N GLU A 452 3.66 -27.93 19.58
CA GLU A 452 4.23 -28.87 18.62
C GLU A 452 5.58 -28.42 18.04
N GLU A 453 5.76 -27.12 17.77
CA GLU A 453 7.04 -26.58 17.25
C GLU A 453 8.19 -26.64 18.27
N ASN A 454 7.87 -26.74 19.56
CA ASN A 454 8.85 -26.85 20.66
C ASN A 454 9.15 -28.30 21.05
N ARG A 455 8.55 -29.29 20.38
CA ARG A 455 8.84 -30.72 20.51
C ARG A 455 9.70 -31.21 19.37
#